data_AF-A0A822FN47-F1
#
_entry.id   AF-A0A822FN47-F1
#
_cell.length_a   1.000
_cell.length_b   1.000
_cell.length_c   1.000
_cell.angle_alpha   90.00
_cell.angle_beta   90.00
_cell.angle_gamma   90.00
#
_symmetry.space_group_name_H-M   'P 1'
#
loop_
_entity.id
_entity.type
_entity.pdbx_description
1 polymer ?
#
loop_
_entity_poly.entity_id
_entity_poly.type
_entity_poly.pdbx_seq_one_letter_code
_entity_poly.pdbx_strand_id
1 'polypeptide(L)'
;ISIKVGDQVTFNVGQDRRTNQFFARNIELIKNINSPIATIKRYRGVISTMKDSFGFIEREDALKEIFFHITEFGPNIATNIIQPGVEVEFDIQDRHVSLI
;
A
#
# COMPACT_ATOMS: atom_id res chain seq x y z
N ILE A 1 -11.04 -0.34 6.55
CA ILE A 1 -10.63 -0.92 5.23
C ILE A 1 -11.70 -0.52 4.23
N SER A 2 -11.32 0.19 3.17
CA SER A 2 -12.26 0.62 2.11
C SER A 2 -11.98 -0.22 0.86
N ILE A 3 -13.02 -0.85 0.31
CA ILE A 3 -12.92 -1.70 -0.89
C ILE A 3 -12.88 -0.80 -2.13
N LYS A 4 -11.95 -1.05 -3.04
CA LYS A 4 -11.77 -0.31 -4.29
C LYS A 4 -12.06 -1.18 -5.51
N VAL A 5 -12.30 -0.52 -6.64
CA VAL A 5 -12.44 -1.20 -7.94
C VAL A 5 -11.15 -1.95 -8.24
N GLY A 6 -11.25 -3.25 -8.53
CA GLY A 6 -10.12 -4.15 -8.77
C GLY A 6 -9.80 -5.09 -7.61
N ASP A 7 -10.39 -4.88 -6.43
CA ASP A 7 -10.16 -5.73 -5.27
C ASP A 7 -10.89 -7.09 -5.40
N GLN A 8 -10.20 -8.16 -4.99
CA GLN A 8 -10.80 -9.49 -4.88
C GLN A 8 -11.56 -9.63 -3.56
N VAL A 9 -12.83 -10.03 -3.63
CA VAL A 9 -13.73 -10.15 -2.47
C VAL A 9 -14.36 -11.53 -2.43
N THR A 10 -14.69 -11.97 -1.21
CA THR A 10 -15.56 -13.11 -0.96
C THR A 10 -16.94 -12.58 -0.58
N PHE A 11 -17.99 -13.32 -0.92
CA PHE A 11 -19.36 -12.95 -0.62
C PHE A 11 -20.26 -14.18 -0.62
N ASN A 12 -21.40 -14.05 0.05
CA ASN A 12 -22.46 -15.04 0.03
C ASN A 12 -23.45 -14.70 -1.08
N VAL A 13 -23.80 -15.68 -1.91
CA VAL A 13 -24.86 -15.55 -2.91
C VAL A 13 -26.22 -15.79 -2.23
N GLY A 14 -27.15 -14.86 -2.38
CA GLY A 14 -28.56 -15.12 -2.10
C GLY A 14 -29.41 -14.91 -3.34
N GLN A 15 -30.59 -15.52 -3.33
CA GLN A 15 -31.54 -15.46 -4.43
C GLN A 15 -32.91 -15.00 -3.92
N ASP A 16 -33.50 -14.02 -4.59
CA ASP A 16 -34.90 -13.67 -4.42
C ASP A 16 -35.74 -14.68 -5.20
N ARG A 17 -36.48 -15.53 -4.47
CA ARG A 17 -37.32 -16.59 -5.06
C ARG A 17 -38.51 -16.06 -5.86
N ARG A 18 -38.93 -14.82 -5.64
CA ARG A 18 -40.06 -14.20 -6.35
C ARG A 18 -39.62 -13.64 -7.70
N THR A 19 -38.43 -13.07 -7.77
CA THR A 19 -37.89 -12.41 -8.97
C THR A 19 -36.82 -13.22 -9.70
N ASN A 20 -36.34 -14.31 -9.08
CA ASN A 20 -35.17 -15.08 -9.50
C ASN A 20 -33.87 -14.26 -9.61
N GLN A 21 -33.79 -13.09 -8.98
CA GLN A 21 -32.56 -12.31 -8.95
C GLN A 21 -31.58 -12.83 -7.90
N PHE A 22 -30.30 -12.85 -8.27
CA PHE A 22 -29.20 -13.10 -7.34
C PHE A 22 -28.64 -11.79 -6.81
N PHE A 23 -28.22 -11.79 -5.55
CA PHE A 23 -27.54 -10.67 -4.92
C PHE A 23 -26.38 -11.19 -4.06
N ALA A 24 -25.36 -10.36 -3.89
CA ALA A 24 -24.26 -10.62 -2.99
C ALA A 24 -24.58 -10.09 -1.58
N ARG A 25 -24.23 -10.85 -0.55
CA ARG A 25 -24.30 -10.45 0.87
C ARG A 25 -22.95 -10.71 1.54
N ASN A 26 -22.68 -10.03 2.64
CA ASN A 26 -21.46 -10.20 3.44
C ASN A 26 -20.19 -10.11 2.57
N ILE A 27 -20.06 -9.00 1.84
CA ILE A 27 -18.90 -8.76 0.99
C ILE A 27 -17.70 -8.48 1.89
N GLU A 28 -16.71 -9.36 1.84
CA GLU A 28 -15.48 -9.25 2.61
C GLU A 28 -14.29 -9.26 1.66
N LEU A 29 -13.30 -8.40 1.91
CA LEU A 29 -12.07 -8.40 1.13
C LEU A 29 -11.32 -9.72 1.34
N ILE A 30 -10.97 -10.42 0.26
CA ILE A 30 -10.10 -11.59 0.37
C ILE A 30 -8.71 -11.10 0.73
N LYS A 31 -8.30 -11.31 1.98
CA LYS A 31 -6.91 -11.16 2.42
C LYS A 31 -6.09 -12.30 1.83
N ASN A 32 -5.86 -12.26 0.53
CA ASN A 32 -5.01 -13.21 -0.14
C ASN A 32 -3.56 -12.90 0.24
N ILE A 33 -2.97 -13.74 1.09
CA ILE A 33 -1.58 -13.61 1.57
C ILE A 33 -0.58 -13.60 0.40
N ASN A 34 -1.01 -14.13 -0.75
CA ASN A 34 -0.26 -14.21 -2.01
C ASN A 34 -0.78 -13.25 -3.10
N SER A 35 -1.78 -12.41 -2.81
CA SER A 35 -2.14 -11.29 -3.68
C SER A 35 -1.29 -10.10 -3.26
N PRO A 36 -0.63 -9.39 -4.19
CA PRO A 36 0.15 -8.21 -3.87
C PRO A 36 -0.66 -7.12 -3.16
N ILE A 37 -2.00 -7.18 -3.15
CA ILE A 37 -2.88 -6.19 -2.50
C ILE A 37 -3.21 -6.53 -1.03
N ALA A 38 -3.08 -7.78 -0.60
CA ALA A 38 -3.64 -8.22 0.68
C ALA A 38 -2.64 -8.37 1.85
N THR A 39 -1.35 -8.13 1.61
CA THR A 39 -0.30 -8.17 2.63
C THR A 39 0.65 -6.98 2.56
N ILE A 40 0.24 -5.88 1.94
CA ILE A 40 1.01 -4.63 2.03
C ILE A 40 0.85 -4.07 3.44
N LYS A 41 1.67 -4.56 4.37
CA LYS A 41 1.80 -3.95 5.69
C LYS A 41 2.23 -2.51 5.46
N ARG A 42 1.40 -1.58 5.92
CA ARG A 42 1.71 -0.16 5.87
C ARG A 42 2.55 0.22 7.06
N TYR A 43 3.54 1.05 6.79
CA TYR A 43 4.47 1.60 7.74
C TYR A 43 4.34 3.11 7.73
N ARG A 44 4.74 3.72 8.85
CA ARG A 44 4.85 5.17 9.00
C ARG A 44 6.27 5.52 9.38
N GLY A 45 6.65 6.75 9.04
CA GLY A 45 7.99 7.24 9.22
C GLY A 45 8.09 8.71 8.88
N VAL A 46 9.28 9.25 9.09
CA VAL A 46 9.61 10.64 8.77
C VAL A 46 10.75 10.64 7.77
N ILE A 47 10.65 11.48 6.74
CA ILE A 47 11.76 11.67 5.81
C ILE A 47 12.95 12.23 6.61
N SER A 48 14.06 11.47 6.67
CA SER A 48 15.27 11.87 7.39
C SER A 48 16.20 12.69 6.51
N THR A 49 16.36 12.26 5.26
CA THR A 49 17.29 12.86 4.29
C THR A 49 16.66 12.89 2.91
N MET A 50 16.85 14.00 2.19
CA MET A 50 16.52 14.14 0.76
C MET A 50 17.72 14.59 -0.04
N LYS A 51 17.92 13.95 -1.19
CA LYS A 51 18.88 14.33 -2.24
C LYS A 51 18.12 14.56 -3.56
N ASP A 52 18.86 14.78 -4.66
CA ASP A 52 18.30 15.18 -5.96
C ASP A 52 17.12 14.31 -6.43
N SER A 53 17.26 12.98 -6.38
CA SER A 53 16.22 12.05 -6.86
C SER A 53 15.86 10.93 -5.90
N PHE A 54 16.48 10.88 -4.72
CA PHE A 54 16.26 9.82 -3.73
C PHE A 54 16.41 10.32 -2.30
N GLY A 55 15.87 9.57 -1.36
CA GLY A 55 15.91 9.91 0.05
C GLY A 55 15.80 8.69 0.96
N PHE A 56 15.77 8.99 2.26
CA PHE A 56 15.62 8.00 3.32
C PHE A 56 14.47 8.38 4.24
N ILE A 57 13.71 7.37 4.67
CA ILE A 57 12.65 7.48 5.68
C ILE A 57 13.09 6.74 6.93
N GLU A 58 13.09 7.43 8.07
CA GLU A 58 13.26 6.82 9.38
C GLU A 58 11.93 6.19 9.82
N ARG A 59 11.95 4.89 10.14
CA ARG A 59 10.75 4.15 10.55
C ARG A 59 10.36 4.46 11.99
N GLU A 60 9.05 4.59 12.22
CA GLU A 60 8.51 4.72 13.58
C GLU A 60 8.54 3.40 14.36
N ASP A 61 8.39 2.26 13.68
CA ASP A 61 8.26 0.95 14.32
C ASP A 61 9.59 0.20 14.47
N ALA A 62 10.69 0.75 13.96
CA ALA A 62 12.03 0.17 14.06
C ALA A 62 13.12 1.22 13.86
N LEU A 63 14.28 1.04 14.49
CA LEU A 63 15.49 1.81 14.21
C LEU A 63 16.12 1.35 12.87
N LYS A 64 15.40 1.59 11.77
CA LYS A 64 15.83 1.28 10.40
C LYS A 64 15.42 2.40 9.46
N GLU A 65 16.30 2.68 8.51
CA GLU A 65 16.02 3.60 7.41
C GLU A 65 15.55 2.84 6.16
N ILE A 66 14.62 3.44 5.44
CA ILE A 66 14.08 2.92 4.18
C ILE A 66 14.48 3.86 3.07
N PHE A 67 15.13 3.30 2.05
CA PHE A 67 15.47 4.02 0.83
C PHE A 67 14.23 4.16 -0.06
N PHE A 68 14.07 5.32 -0.68
CA PHE A 68 13.09 5.54 -1.74
C PHE A 68 13.66 6.38 -2.88
N HIS A 69 13.17 6.17 -4.10
CA HIS A 69 13.36 7.09 -5.20
C HIS A 69 12.15 8.03 -5.34
N ILE A 70 12.35 9.28 -5.76
CA ILE A 70 11.26 10.28 -5.86
C ILE A 70 10.13 9.85 -6.81
N THR A 71 10.43 8.98 -7.77
CA THR A 71 9.45 8.40 -8.70
C THR A 71 8.53 7.37 -8.06
N GLU A 72 8.83 6.91 -6.84
CA GLU A 72 7.96 6.02 -6.06
C GLU A 72 6.76 6.78 -5.47
N PHE A 73 6.84 8.12 -5.41
CA PHE A 73 5.68 8.95 -5.11
C PHE A 73 4.75 9.05 -6.32
N GLY A 74 3.45 9.06 -6.06
CA GLY A 74 2.44 9.17 -7.13
C GLY A 74 2.61 10.45 -7.96
N PRO A 75 2.16 10.45 -9.23
CA PRO A 75 2.40 11.55 -10.19
C PRO A 75 1.77 12.90 -9.78
N ASN A 76 0.90 12.90 -8.77
CA ASN A 76 0.23 14.08 -8.25
C ASN A 76 0.90 14.68 -6.99
N ILE A 77 1.97 14.06 -6.49
CA ILE A 77 2.73 14.57 -5.34
C ILE A 77 3.72 15.61 -5.86
N ALA A 78 3.60 16.84 -5.38
CA ALA A 78 4.56 17.89 -5.71
C ALA A 78 5.93 17.55 -5.09
N THR A 79 7.02 17.67 -5.85
CA THR A 79 8.36 17.31 -5.34
C THR A 79 8.81 18.20 -4.18
N ASN A 80 8.29 19.43 -4.09
CA ASN A 80 8.60 20.37 -3.03
C ASN A 80 8.06 19.96 -1.64
N ILE A 81 7.12 19.02 -1.53
CA ILE A 81 6.64 18.52 -0.23
C ILE A 81 7.45 17.31 0.26
N ILE A 82 8.35 16.77 -0.57
CA ILE A 82 9.21 15.64 -0.22
C ILE A 82 10.49 16.23 0.40
N GLN A 83 10.44 16.56 1.68
CA GLN A 83 11.54 17.20 2.42
C GLN A 83 11.74 16.55 3.79
N PRO A 84 12.93 16.68 4.41
CA PRO A 84 13.17 16.20 5.76
C PRO A 84 12.17 16.74 6.78
N GLY A 85 11.75 15.89 7.72
CA GLY A 85 10.77 16.24 8.76
C GLY A 85 9.31 16.03 8.35
N VAL A 86 9.04 15.61 7.10
CA VAL A 86 7.69 15.28 6.62
C VAL A 86 7.34 13.84 6.98
N GLU A 87 6.15 13.66 7.56
CA GLU A 87 5.60 12.35 7.89
C GLU A 87 5.01 11.68 6.64
N VAL A 88 5.26 10.38 6.49
CA VAL A 88 4.84 9.60 5.32
C VAL A 88 4.31 8.22 5.71
N GLU A 89 3.36 7.72 4.93
CA GLU A 89 2.89 6.33 4.99
C GLU A 89 3.36 5.59 3.72
N PHE A 90 3.90 4.39 3.88
CA PHE A 90 4.51 3.64 2.78
C PHE A 90 4.43 2.13 2.99
N ASP A 91 4.77 1.40 1.93
CA ASP A 91 5.02 -0.04 1.95
C ASP A 91 6.48 -0.38 1.68
N ILE A 92 6.90 -1.57 2.09
CA ILE A 92 8.29 -2.02 1.93
C ILE A 92 8.30 -3.19 0.94
N GLN A 93 9.14 -3.06 -0.08
CA GLN A 93 9.40 -4.10 -1.07
C GLN A 93 10.86 -4.55 -0.98
N ASP A 94 11.10 -5.85 -0.78
CA ASP A 94 12.46 -6.40 -0.77
C ASP A 94 13.02 -6.45 -2.19
N ARG A 95 14.08 -5.67 -2.45
CA ARG A 95 14.88 -5.79 -3.69
C ARG A 95 16.08 -6.68 -3.42
N HIS A 96 16.15 -7.83 -4.08
CA HIS A 96 17.31 -8.69 -4.04
C HIS A 96 18.44 -8.09 -4.88
N VAL A 97 19.54 -7.73 -4.22
CA VAL A 97 20.79 -7.31 -4.88
C VAL A 97 21.87 -8.30 -4.49
N SER A 98 22.52 -8.91 -5.49
CA SER A 98 23.64 -9.82 -5.30
C SER A 98 24.90 -9.18 -5.87
N LEU A 99 26.00 -9.24 -5.10
CA LEU A 99 27.33 -8.98 -5.63
C LEU A 99 27.74 -10.18 -6.50
N ILE A 100 28.40 -9.89 -7.63
CA ILE A 100 29.03 -10.89 -8.49
C ILE A 100 30.42 -11.28 -7.95
#